data_AF-A0A8C4SJI9-F1
#
_entry.id   AF-A0A8C4SJI9-F1
#
_cell.length_a   1.000
_cell.length_b   1.000
_cell.length_c   1.000
_cell.angle_alpha   90.00
_cell.angle_beta   90.00
_cell.angle_gamma   90.00
#
_symmetry.space_group_name_H-M   'P 1'
#
loop_
_entity.id
_entity.type
_entity.pdbx_description
1 polymer ?
#
loop_
_entity_poly.entity_id
_entity_poly.type
_entity_poly.pdbx_seq_one_letter_code
_entity_poly.pdbx_strand_id
1 'polypeptide(L)'
;RFHDKIEPMLETLQLMQSRLCQPPAIPAEVDKIREQIADNKSISAELDKLLPSFQTLIQKGGELIRRSQGLEKESALDMLSFYWEDIKSKSEEREAKLLDVLDLAEKFWYDMTALLTTIRDTQDIVRDLEDPGIDPSLIKQQIEAAEAIKAETDGLREELEFVRNLGADLIISCGETETQKLRKLLMRLVY
;
A
#
# COMPACT_ATOMS: atom_id res chain seq x y z
N ARG A 1 -24.82 -30.30 -21.02
CA ARG A 1 -23.88 -30.41 -22.16
C ARG A 1 -22.62 -29.58 -21.86
N PHE A 2 -21.49 -29.83 -22.51
CA PHE A 2 -20.22 -29.09 -22.32
C PHE A 2 -20.38 -27.58 -22.58
N HIS A 3 -21.20 -27.20 -23.57
CA HIS A 3 -21.48 -25.79 -23.90
C HIS A 3 -22.20 -25.05 -22.77
N ASP A 4 -23.14 -25.69 -22.09
CA ASP A 4 -23.90 -25.09 -20.99
C ASP A 4 -23.03 -24.67 -19.79
N LYS A 5 -21.73 -25.01 -19.79
CA LYS A 5 -20.76 -24.64 -18.74
C LYS A 5 -19.77 -23.55 -19.16
N ILE A 6 -19.69 -23.20 -20.46
CA ILE A 6 -18.78 -22.15 -20.94
C ILE A 6 -19.34 -20.77 -20.58
N GLU A 7 -20.59 -20.49 -20.94
CA GLU A 7 -21.26 -19.21 -20.67
C GLU A 7 -21.16 -18.82 -19.18
N PRO A 8 -21.53 -19.69 -18.21
CA PRO A 8 -21.49 -19.30 -16.80
C PRO A 8 -20.07 -19.06 -16.28
N MET A 9 -19.07 -19.79 -16.79
CA MET A 9 -17.68 -19.54 -16.44
C MET A 9 -17.21 -18.18 -16.99
N LEU A 10 -17.57 -17.87 -18.23
CA LEU A 10 -17.23 -16.61 -18.87
C LEU A 10 -17.86 -15.42 -18.14
N GLU A 11 -19.15 -15.51 -17.80
CA GLU A 11 -19.85 -14.51 -16.97
C GLU A 11 -19.16 -14.32 -15.60
N THR A 12 -18.77 -15.42 -14.95
CA THR A 12 -18.07 -15.36 -13.65
C THR A 12 -16.72 -14.65 -13.78
N LEU A 13 -15.90 -15.03 -14.76
CA LEU A 13 -14.59 -14.41 -14.99
C LEU A 13 -14.73 -12.94 -15.39
N GLN A 14 -15.72 -12.58 -16.22
CA GLN A 14 -16.01 -11.19 -16.57
C GLN A 14 -16.40 -10.37 -15.34
N LEU A 15 -17.23 -10.91 -14.45
CA LEU A 15 -17.59 -10.24 -13.20
C LEU A 15 -16.36 -10.02 -12.32
N MET A 16 -15.51 -11.03 -12.14
CA MET A 16 -14.26 -10.90 -11.40
C MET A 16 -13.32 -9.86 -12.02
N GLN A 17 -13.15 -9.91 -13.34
CA GLN A 17 -12.33 -8.94 -14.08
C GLN A 17 -12.84 -7.51 -13.90
N SER A 18 -14.17 -7.30 -13.97
CA SER A 18 -14.77 -5.97 -13.82
C SER A 18 -14.45 -5.34 -12.46
N ARG A 19 -14.35 -6.15 -11.38
CA ARG A 19 -13.93 -5.71 -10.04
C ARG A 19 -12.47 -5.27 -10.00
N LEU A 20 -11.61 -5.83 -10.85
CA LEU A 20 -10.18 -5.52 -10.94
C LEU A 20 -9.84 -4.39 -11.93
N CYS A 21 -10.75 -4.04 -12.86
CA CYS A 21 -10.47 -3.04 -13.88
C CYS A 21 -10.34 -1.61 -13.33
N GLN A 22 -10.95 -1.32 -12.18
CA GLN A 22 -10.88 -0.02 -11.50
C GLN A 22 -10.74 -0.24 -10.00
N PRO A 23 -9.56 -0.69 -9.52
CA PRO A 23 -9.36 -0.93 -8.10
C PRO A 23 -9.44 0.41 -7.35
N PRO A 24 -9.89 0.40 -6.08
CA PRO A 24 -9.90 1.62 -5.28
C PRO A 24 -8.50 2.20 -5.13
N ALA A 25 -8.41 3.50 -4.85
CA ALA A 25 -7.16 4.13 -4.45
C ALA A 25 -6.53 3.41 -3.24
N ILE A 26 -5.19 3.29 -3.23
CA ILE A 26 -4.47 2.77 -2.07
C ILE A 26 -4.50 3.86 -0.98
N PRO A 27 -4.98 3.55 0.24
CA PRO A 27 -4.97 4.48 1.36
C PRO A 27 -3.56 4.61 1.93
N ALA A 28 -3.34 5.59 2.81
CA ALA A 28 -2.07 5.78 3.52
C ALA A 28 -2.08 5.13 4.90
N GLU A 29 -3.26 4.75 5.40
CA GLU A 29 -3.41 4.13 6.71
C GLU A 29 -3.11 2.62 6.61
N VAL A 30 -2.15 2.16 7.40
CA VAL A 30 -1.64 0.77 7.43
C VAL A 30 -2.77 -0.26 7.50
N ASP A 31 -3.73 -0.08 8.40
CA ASP A 31 -4.81 -1.04 8.59
C ASP A 31 -5.73 -1.13 7.37
N LYS A 32 -6.00 -0.02 6.68
CA LYS A 32 -6.81 -0.03 5.46
C LYS A 32 -6.06 -0.62 4.27
N ILE A 33 -4.72 -0.47 4.21
CA ILE A 33 -3.91 -1.16 3.20
C ILE A 33 -4.00 -2.67 3.42
N ARG A 34 -3.90 -3.12 4.68
CA ARG A 34 -4.07 -4.55 5.04
C ARG A 34 -5.46 -5.08 4.69
N GLU A 35 -6.52 -4.30 4.87
CA GLU A 35 -7.87 -4.63 4.40
C GLU A 35 -7.90 -4.83 2.88
N GLN A 36 -7.33 -3.89 2.10
CA GLN A 36 -7.27 -4.04 0.64
C GLN A 36 -6.44 -5.26 0.18
N ILE A 37 -5.37 -5.61 0.91
CA ILE A 37 -4.61 -6.84 0.65
C ILE A 37 -5.48 -8.07 0.89
N ALA A 38 -6.25 -8.10 1.98
CA ALA A 38 -7.16 -9.21 2.27
C ALA A 38 -8.24 -9.35 1.18
N ASP A 39 -8.81 -8.24 0.73
CA ASP A 39 -9.80 -8.22 -0.36
C ASP A 39 -9.20 -8.73 -1.68
N ASN A 40 -7.99 -8.30 -2.03
CA ASN A 40 -7.29 -8.76 -3.23
C ASN A 40 -6.98 -10.27 -3.16
N LYS A 41 -6.51 -10.76 -2.00
CA LYS A 41 -6.32 -12.19 -1.75
C LYS A 41 -7.60 -12.99 -1.85
N SER A 42 -8.75 -12.42 -1.46
CA SER A 42 -10.04 -13.08 -1.65
C SER A 42 -10.39 -13.27 -3.12
N ILE A 43 -9.99 -12.35 -4.01
CA ILE A 43 -10.18 -12.50 -5.46
C ILE A 43 -9.31 -13.64 -6.00
N SER A 44 -8.04 -13.69 -5.61
CA SER A 44 -7.14 -14.80 -5.99
C SER A 44 -7.67 -16.14 -5.49
N ALA A 45 -8.16 -16.21 -4.26
CA ALA A 45 -8.75 -17.43 -3.69
C ALA A 45 -10.07 -17.84 -4.39
N GLU A 46 -10.86 -16.88 -4.87
CA GLU A 46 -12.04 -17.14 -5.70
C GLU A 46 -11.63 -17.72 -7.05
N LEU A 47 -10.58 -17.17 -7.69
CA LEU A 47 -10.05 -17.67 -8.95
C LEU A 47 -9.51 -19.10 -8.80
N ASP A 48 -8.74 -19.38 -7.74
CA ASP A 48 -8.18 -20.70 -7.46
C ASP A 48 -9.27 -21.78 -7.32
N LYS A 49 -10.44 -21.43 -6.74
CA LYS A 49 -11.58 -22.35 -6.65
C LYS A 49 -12.17 -22.70 -8.02
N LEU A 50 -12.05 -21.81 -9.01
CA LEU A 50 -12.53 -22.05 -10.38
C LEU A 50 -11.54 -22.89 -11.21
N LEU A 51 -10.28 -23.02 -10.78
CA LEU A 51 -9.18 -23.62 -11.55
C LEU A 51 -9.50 -25.03 -12.06
N PRO A 52 -10.05 -25.97 -11.26
CA PRO A 52 -10.35 -27.32 -11.76
C PRO A 52 -11.40 -27.32 -12.87
N SER A 53 -12.40 -26.44 -12.75
CA SER A 53 -13.47 -26.30 -13.74
C SER A 53 -12.95 -25.64 -15.01
N PHE A 54 -12.15 -24.59 -14.89
CA PHE A 54 -11.48 -23.93 -15.99
C PHE A 54 -10.59 -24.89 -16.78
N GLN A 55 -9.68 -25.62 -16.11
CA GLN A 55 -8.81 -26.63 -16.75
C GLN A 55 -9.60 -27.70 -17.48
N THR A 56 -10.70 -28.19 -16.88
CA THR A 56 -11.59 -29.16 -17.53
C THR A 56 -12.23 -28.59 -18.80
N LEU A 57 -12.64 -27.31 -18.78
CA LEU A 57 -13.24 -26.64 -19.92
C LEU A 57 -12.24 -26.45 -21.07
N ILE A 58 -11.03 -25.96 -20.76
CA ILE A 58 -9.96 -25.78 -21.75
C ILE A 58 -9.58 -27.13 -22.38
N GLN A 59 -9.36 -28.17 -21.57
CA GLN A 59 -8.99 -29.50 -22.08
C GLN A 59 -10.06 -30.08 -23.00
N LYS A 60 -11.31 -30.17 -22.53
CA LYS A 60 -12.41 -30.75 -23.33
C LYS A 60 -12.75 -29.91 -24.55
N GLY A 61 -12.64 -28.59 -24.44
CA GLY A 61 -12.83 -27.67 -25.54
C GLY A 61 -11.79 -27.86 -26.64
N GLY A 62 -10.51 -27.94 -26.27
CA GLY A 62 -9.42 -28.19 -27.21
C GLY A 62 -9.54 -29.53 -27.92
N GLU A 63 -9.96 -30.59 -27.20
CA GLU A 63 -10.25 -31.90 -27.82
C GLU A 63 -11.40 -31.82 -28.84
N LEU A 64 -12.46 -31.06 -28.54
CA LEU A 64 -13.60 -30.88 -29.44
C LEU A 64 -13.25 -30.05 -30.66
N ILE A 65 -12.45 -28.99 -30.55
CA ILE A 65 -11.96 -28.20 -31.70
C ILE A 65 -11.09 -29.08 -32.60
N ARG A 66 -10.19 -29.88 -32.02
CA ARG A 66 -9.36 -30.82 -32.81
C ARG A 66 -10.21 -31.83 -33.58
N ARG A 67 -11.37 -32.21 -33.04
CA ARG A 67 -12.31 -33.16 -33.65
C ARG A 67 -13.37 -32.51 -34.54
N SER A 68 -13.61 -31.20 -34.43
CA SER A 68 -14.67 -30.47 -35.14
C SER A 68 -14.17 -29.10 -35.61
N GLN A 69 -14.25 -28.81 -36.92
CA GLN A 69 -13.76 -27.58 -37.56
C GLN A 69 -14.58 -26.31 -37.24
N GLY A 70 -14.97 -26.07 -35.98
CA GLY A 70 -15.84 -24.94 -35.60
C GLY A 70 -15.11 -23.77 -34.96
N LEU A 71 -15.08 -22.61 -35.63
CA LEU A 71 -14.39 -21.37 -35.21
C LEU A 71 -15.00 -20.68 -33.97
N GLU A 72 -16.31 -20.76 -33.77
CA GLU A 72 -16.98 -20.09 -32.62
C GLU A 72 -16.52 -20.65 -31.27
N LYS A 73 -16.22 -21.96 -31.21
CA LYS A 73 -15.74 -22.61 -29.98
C LYS A 73 -14.30 -22.21 -29.65
N GLU A 74 -13.50 -21.93 -30.67
CA GLU A 74 -12.13 -21.45 -30.53
C GLU A 74 -12.14 -20.07 -29.86
N SER A 75 -12.97 -19.16 -30.37
CA SER A 75 -13.15 -17.83 -29.79
C SER A 75 -13.59 -17.84 -28.31
N ALA A 76 -14.49 -18.75 -27.91
CA ALA A 76 -14.95 -18.82 -26.52
C ALA A 76 -13.87 -19.34 -25.54
N LEU A 77 -13.05 -20.31 -25.95
CA LEU A 77 -11.94 -20.80 -25.12
C LEU A 77 -10.81 -19.79 -25.02
N ASP A 78 -10.56 -19.04 -26.10
CA ASP A 78 -9.60 -17.93 -26.11
C ASP A 78 -10.03 -16.84 -25.14
N MET A 79 -11.32 -16.47 -25.11
CA MET A 79 -11.85 -15.51 -24.14
C MET A 79 -11.72 -16.01 -22.69
N LEU A 80 -12.04 -17.29 -22.41
CA LEU A 80 -11.84 -17.87 -21.08
C LEU A 80 -10.38 -17.75 -20.64
N SER A 81 -9.44 -18.12 -21.52
CA SER A 81 -8.01 -18.07 -21.24
C SER A 81 -7.53 -16.63 -21.03
N PHE A 82 -8.01 -15.71 -21.87
CA PHE A 82 -7.72 -14.28 -21.74
C PHE A 82 -8.16 -13.73 -20.38
N TYR A 83 -9.42 -13.92 -19.99
CA TYR A 83 -9.91 -13.40 -18.71
C TYR A 83 -9.20 -14.05 -17.53
N TRP A 84 -8.92 -15.34 -17.60
CA TRP A 84 -8.18 -16.06 -16.55
C TRP A 84 -6.81 -15.42 -16.29
N GLU A 85 -6.00 -15.25 -17.35
CA GLU A 85 -4.67 -14.67 -17.23
C GLU A 85 -4.72 -13.18 -16.88
N ASP A 86 -5.68 -12.42 -17.40
CA ASP A 86 -5.86 -11.00 -17.08
C ASP A 86 -6.21 -10.78 -15.60
N ILE A 87 -7.12 -11.59 -15.03
CA ILE A 87 -7.46 -11.53 -13.59
C ILE A 87 -6.23 -11.85 -12.75
N LYS A 88 -5.51 -12.93 -13.10
CA LYS A 88 -4.31 -13.36 -12.38
C LYS A 88 -3.24 -12.26 -12.40
N SER A 89 -2.89 -11.77 -13.58
CA SER A 89 -1.87 -10.73 -13.75
C SER A 89 -2.24 -9.44 -13.02
N LYS A 90 -3.49 -8.98 -13.11
CA LYS A 90 -3.95 -7.76 -12.41
C LYS A 90 -3.97 -7.93 -10.89
N SER A 91 -4.38 -9.10 -10.41
CA SER A 91 -4.39 -9.40 -8.97
C SER A 91 -2.96 -9.43 -8.41
N GLU A 92 -2.02 -10.07 -9.11
CA GLU A 92 -0.61 -10.13 -8.73
C GLU A 92 0.05 -8.73 -8.76
N GLU A 93 -0.17 -7.96 -9.83
CA GLU A 93 0.33 -6.58 -9.92
C GLU A 93 -0.22 -5.69 -8.81
N ARG A 94 -1.51 -5.84 -8.50
CA ARG A 94 -2.15 -5.08 -7.43
C ARG A 94 -1.62 -5.48 -6.06
N GLU A 95 -1.40 -6.76 -5.80
CA GLU A 95 -0.83 -7.25 -4.54
C GLU A 95 0.57 -6.70 -4.31
N ALA A 96 1.44 -6.76 -5.34
CA ALA A 96 2.79 -6.21 -5.26
C ALA A 96 2.77 -4.71 -4.88
N LYS A 97 1.94 -3.91 -5.58
CA LYS A 97 1.78 -2.48 -5.28
C LYS A 97 1.26 -2.23 -3.86
N LEU A 98 0.31 -3.03 -3.38
CA LEU A 98 -0.22 -2.89 -2.03
C LEU A 98 0.83 -3.19 -0.96
N LEU A 99 1.68 -4.20 -1.18
CA LEU A 99 2.76 -4.57 -0.28
C LEU A 99 3.86 -3.49 -0.26
N ASP A 100 4.28 -2.99 -1.42
CA ASP A 100 5.26 -1.90 -1.50
C ASP A 100 4.79 -0.65 -0.74
N VAL A 101 3.51 -0.30 -0.89
CA VAL A 101 2.91 0.85 -0.18
C VAL A 101 2.71 0.57 1.31
N LEU A 102 2.41 -0.68 1.69
CA LEU A 102 2.31 -1.07 3.10
C LEU A 102 3.65 -0.84 3.82
N ASP A 103 4.74 -1.36 3.25
CA ASP A 103 6.09 -1.23 3.83
C ASP A 103 6.48 0.25 3.99
N LEU A 104 6.18 1.07 2.97
CA LEU A 104 6.42 2.51 3.01
C LEU A 104 5.56 3.22 4.07
N ALA A 105 4.28 2.87 4.17
CA ALA A 105 3.37 3.44 5.15
C ALA A 105 3.77 3.07 6.58
N GLU A 106 4.10 1.80 6.84
CA GLU A 106 4.55 1.33 8.15
C GLU A 106 5.80 2.08 8.61
N LYS A 107 6.79 2.23 7.72
CA LYS A 107 8.00 3.00 8.00
C LYS A 107 7.70 4.47 8.27
N PHE A 108 6.92 5.12 7.40
CA PHE A 108 6.54 6.52 7.57
C PHE A 108 5.88 6.78 8.92
N TRP A 109 4.86 5.98 9.28
CA TRP A 109 4.13 6.19 10.53
C TRP A 109 4.95 5.87 11.77
N TYR A 110 5.83 4.87 11.70
CA TYR A 110 6.77 4.55 12.77
C TYR A 110 7.74 5.72 13.01
N ASP A 111 8.45 6.16 11.96
CA ASP A 111 9.44 7.24 12.06
C ASP A 111 8.79 8.58 12.44
N MET A 112 7.60 8.88 11.91
CA MET A 112 6.82 10.06 12.29
C MET A 112 6.45 10.05 13.77
N THR A 113 6.05 8.90 14.32
CA THR A 113 5.68 8.77 15.74
C THR A 113 6.90 8.90 16.64
N ALA A 114 8.03 8.31 16.24
CA ALA A 114 9.31 8.46 16.94
C ALA A 114 9.73 9.94 16.97
N LEU A 115 9.72 10.61 15.82
CA LEU A 115 10.06 12.03 15.70
C LEU A 115 9.20 12.92 16.61
N LEU A 116 7.88 12.73 16.61
CA LEU A 116 6.98 13.50 17.48
C LEU A 116 7.25 13.27 18.97
N THR A 117 7.64 12.05 19.34
CA THR A 117 7.99 11.71 20.72
C THR A 117 9.25 12.45 21.12
N THR A 118 10.31 12.37 20.32
CA THR A 118 11.59 13.06 20.59
C THR A 118 11.42 14.58 20.62
N ILE A 119 10.61 15.16 19.72
CA ILE A 119 10.28 16.59 19.73
C ILE A 119 9.62 16.98 21.05
N ARG A 120 8.62 16.22 21.50
CA ARG A 120 7.91 16.51 22.77
C ARG A 120 8.87 16.41 23.95
N ASP A 121 9.67 15.36 24.01
CA ASP A 121 10.59 15.12 25.12
C ASP A 121 11.68 16.23 25.16
N THR A 122 12.16 16.69 24.00
CA THR A 122 13.07 17.85 23.89
C THR A 122 12.39 19.14 24.34
N GLN A 123 11.13 19.37 23.97
CA GLN A 123 10.36 20.53 24.41
C GLN A 123 10.14 20.55 25.93
N ASP A 124 9.90 19.39 26.54
CA ASP A 124 9.79 19.25 27.99
C ASP A 124 11.11 19.60 28.68
N ILE A 125 12.25 19.09 28.18
CA ILE A 125 13.58 19.45 28.70
C ILE A 125 13.83 20.95 28.61
N VAL A 126 13.52 21.59 27.47
CA VAL A 126 13.69 23.03 27.28
C VAL A 126 12.83 23.84 28.24
N ARG A 127 11.58 23.42 28.47
CA ARG A 127 10.67 24.10 29.40
C ARG A 127 11.14 24.01 30.85
N ASP A 128 11.76 22.89 31.20
CA ASP A 128 12.19 22.62 32.57
C ASP A 128 13.60 23.20 32.86
N LEU A 129 14.23 23.91 31.92
CA LEU A 129 15.45 24.67 32.15
C LEU A 129 15.19 25.82 33.16
N GLU A 130 15.97 25.84 34.23
CA GLU A 130 15.93 26.92 35.23
C GLU A 130 16.41 28.26 34.66
N ASP A 131 15.97 29.36 35.29
CA ASP A 131 16.45 30.71 34.98
C ASP A 131 17.98 30.80 35.08
N PRO A 132 18.65 31.68 34.30
CA PRO A 132 20.10 31.81 34.33
C PRO A 132 20.63 32.07 35.74
N GLY A 133 21.48 31.17 36.24
CA GLY A 133 22.10 31.31 37.55
C GLY A 133 23.17 32.41 37.59
N ILE A 134 23.48 32.92 38.77
CA ILE A 134 24.64 33.82 39.00
C ILE A 134 25.90 33.06 39.45
N ASP A 135 25.76 31.78 39.81
CA ASP A 135 26.89 30.93 40.20
C ASP A 135 27.62 30.39 38.94
N PRO A 136 28.95 30.56 38.83
CA PRO A 136 29.71 30.08 37.67
C PRO A 136 29.56 28.59 37.36
N SER A 137 29.36 27.74 38.38
CA SER A 137 29.18 26.29 38.19
C SER A 137 27.82 25.95 37.60
N LEU A 138 26.77 26.66 38.02
CA LEU A 138 25.41 26.53 37.49
C LEU A 138 25.35 27.03 36.04
N ILE A 139 26.00 28.17 35.74
CA ILE A 139 26.11 28.69 34.37
C ILE A 139 26.77 27.66 33.45
N LYS A 140 27.84 26.98 33.92
CA LYS A 140 28.52 25.95 33.14
C LYS A 140 27.59 24.76 32.82
N GLN A 141 26.84 24.28 33.80
CA GLN A 141 25.86 23.19 33.59
C GLN A 141 24.76 23.60 32.60
N GLN A 142 24.29 24.84 32.67
CA GLN A 142 23.29 25.38 31.74
C GLN A 142 23.84 25.47 30.31
N ILE A 143 25.10 25.84 30.12
CA ILE A 143 25.75 25.84 28.80
C ILE A 143 25.84 24.41 28.25
N GLU A 144 26.30 23.44 29.03
CA GLU A 144 26.39 22.04 28.62
C GLU A 144 25.01 21.47 28.24
N ALA A 145 23.96 21.79 29.01
CA ALA A 145 22.59 21.42 28.69
C ALA A 145 22.08 22.07 27.39
N ALA A 146 22.34 23.37 27.20
CA ALA A 146 21.96 24.08 25.98
C ALA A 146 22.69 23.53 24.73
N GLU A 147 23.96 23.15 24.85
CA GLU A 147 24.73 22.50 23.79
C GLU A 147 24.14 21.12 23.44
N ALA A 148 23.75 20.33 24.44
CA ALA A 148 23.08 19.04 24.23
C ALA A 148 21.73 19.21 23.51
N ILE A 149 20.89 20.15 23.95
CA ILE A 149 19.60 20.47 23.31
C ILE A 149 19.82 20.92 21.87
N LYS A 150 20.86 21.72 21.61
CA LYS A 150 21.19 22.15 20.26
C LYS A 150 21.57 20.95 19.37
N ALA A 151 22.40 20.05 19.86
CA ALA A 151 22.78 18.84 19.13
C ALA A 151 21.55 17.95 18.82
N GLU A 152 20.65 17.78 19.79
CA GLU A 152 19.38 17.05 19.60
C GLU A 152 18.50 17.73 18.55
N THR A 153 18.38 19.05 18.61
CA THR A 153 17.60 19.84 17.64
C THR A 153 18.15 19.74 16.22
N ASP A 154 19.48 19.67 16.06
CA ASP A 154 20.12 19.46 14.77
C ASP A 154 19.83 18.03 14.23
N GLY A 155 19.87 17.01 15.09
CA GLY A 155 19.47 15.64 14.72
C GLY A 155 18.00 15.53 14.31
N LEU A 156 17.10 16.15 15.08
CA LEU A 156 15.65 16.22 14.77
C LEU A 156 15.37 16.86 13.40
N ARG A 157 16.21 17.80 12.95
CA ARG A 157 16.08 18.41 11.62
C ARG A 157 16.35 17.40 10.51
N GLU A 158 17.38 16.57 10.67
CA GLU A 158 17.73 15.52 9.71
C GLU A 158 16.63 14.44 9.66
N GLU A 159 16.14 14.00 10.81
CA GLU A 159 15.02 13.06 10.92
C GLU A 159 13.75 13.60 10.28
N LEU A 160 13.43 14.89 10.49
CA LEU A 160 12.30 15.55 9.86
C LEU A 160 12.41 15.55 8.33
N GLU A 161 13.59 15.84 7.77
CA GLU A 161 13.80 15.80 6.33
C GLU A 161 13.59 14.38 5.78
N PHE A 162 14.08 13.36 6.50
CA PHE A 162 13.88 11.97 6.14
C PHE A 162 12.39 11.56 6.16
N VAL A 163 11.66 11.88 7.23
CA VAL A 163 10.21 11.61 7.34
C VAL A 163 9.43 12.34 6.25
N ARG A 164 9.86 13.55 5.86
CA ARG A 164 9.25 14.29 4.75
C ARG A 164 9.45 13.60 3.41
N ASN A 165 10.62 13.03 3.15
CA ASN A 165 10.89 12.27 1.94
C ASN A 165 10.01 11.01 1.88
N LEU A 166 9.92 10.25 2.99
CA LEU A 166 9.01 9.10 3.09
C LEU A 166 7.54 9.51 2.86
N GLY A 167 7.12 10.62 3.43
CA GLY A 167 5.76 11.16 3.25
C GLY A 167 5.48 11.56 1.79
N ALA A 168 6.47 12.12 1.09
CA ALA A 168 6.36 12.46 -0.33
C ALA A 168 6.25 11.21 -1.22
N ASP A 169 7.07 10.19 -0.95
CA ASP A 169 7.00 8.91 -1.65
C ASP A 169 5.66 8.20 -1.41
N LEU A 170 5.16 8.25 -0.17
CA LEU A 170 3.87 7.68 0.20
C LEU A 170 2.73 8.40 -0.53
N ILE A 171 2.80 9.74 -0.60
CA ILE A 171 1.85 10.57 -1.36
C ILE A 171 1.78 10.17 -2.83
N ILE A 172 2.91 9.90 -3.47
CA ILE A 172 2.99 9.51 -4.89
C ILE A 172 2.38 8.13 -5.10
N SER A 173 2.54 7.25 -4.11
CA SER A 173 2.09 5.85 -4.20
C SER A 173 0.62 5.66 -3.81
N CYS A 174 0.06 6.59 -3.03
CA CYS A 174 -1.36 6.64 -2.67
C CYS A 174 -2.23 7.36 -3.70
N GLY A 175 -3.55 7.20 -3.59
CA GLY A 175 -4.50 7.94 -4.44
C GLY A 175 -4.77 9.39 -3.99
N GLU A 176 -5.28 10.18 -4.92
CA GLU A 176 -5.33 11.66 -4.89
C GLU A 176 -6.04 12.28 -3.66
N THR A 177 -7.09 11.64 -3.14
CA THR A 177 -7.81 12.14 -1.94
C THR A 177 -6.97 11.98 -0.68
N GLU A 178 -6.22 10.89 -0.56
CA GLU A 178 -5.42 10.58 0.62
C GLU A 178 -4.14 11.41 0.65
N THR A 179 -3.57 11.64 -0.54
CA THR A 179 -2.51 12.60 -0.77
C THR A 179 -2.80 13.99 -0.18
N GLN A 180 -4.04 14.49 -0.23
CA GLN A 180 -4.38 15.81 0.31
C GLN A 180 -4.27 15.88 1.84
N LYS A 181 -4.64 14.80 2.56
CA LYS A 181 -4.53 14.75 4.02
C LYS A 181 -3.07 14.68 4.46
N LEU A 182 -2.29 13.81 3.83
CA LEU A 182 -0.85 13.69 4.07
C LEU A 182 -0.13 15.02 3.80
N ARG A 183 -0.44 15.70 2.70
CA ARG A 183 0.11 17.04 2.42
C ARG A 183 -0.18 18.04 3.53
N LYS A 184 -1.41 18.05 4.06
CA LYS A 184 -1.77 18.92 5.20
C LYS A 184 -1.00 18.56 6.47
N LEU A 185 -0.79 17.27 6.75
CA LEU A 185 0.00 16.82 7.88
C LEU A 185 1.46 17.27 7.75
N LEU A 186 2.08 17.04 6.59
CA LEU A 186 3.46 17.46 6.30
C LEU A 186 3.63 18.98 6.37
N MET A 187 2.64 19.77 5.92
CA MET A 187 2.67 21.23 6.06
C MET A 187 2.61 21.71 7.52
N ARG A 188 1.98 20.94 8.43
CA ARG A 188 1.95 21.28 9.85
C ARG A 188 3.28 21.04 10.56
N LEU A 189 4.18 20.25 9.99
CA LEU A 189 5.53 20.06 10.52
C LEU A 189 6.48 21.22 10.19
N VAL A 190 5.98 22.27 9.51
CA VAL A 190 6.74 23.45 9.07
C VAL A 190 6.52 24.66 9.99
N TYR A 191 5.54 24.61 10.90
CA TYR A 191 5.14 25.71 11.80
C TYR A 191 4.95 25.22 13.23
#